data_AF-A0A4R6F9R4-F1
#
_entry.id   AF-A0A4R6F9R4-F1
#
_cell.length_a   1.000
_cell.length_b   1.000
_cell.length_c   1.000
_cell.angle_alpha   90.00
_cell.angle_beta   90.00
_cell.angle_gamma   90.00
#
_symmetry.space_group_name_H-M   'P 1'
#
loop_
_entity.id
_entity.type
_entity.pdbx_description
1 polymer ?
#
loop_
_entity_poly.entity_id
_entity_poly.type
_entity_poly.pdbx_seq_one_letter_code
_entity_poly.pdbx_strand_id
1 'polypeptide(L)'
;MHDYAHNLQAWRGSLSGSGRYTVGLQASHEAAEIWALARIIDASASLPISRRRRAHLLRLRIYHRRTVAFCALAGRTLFSHQGEGLVANTLQGCKVAVLAVDGFEQAELVEPRRALTEAGATVHVISARAGKIQGFKHEDKGDTVDVDTTFDKATPRDYDAVVLPGGVVNSDAIRLLPHAQAFVKAADNAKKLIAVICHGAWLPVSAGLLKGRTVTSWPSLQDDIRNAGGTWVDQEVVEDDNFITSRKPDDLPSFNRTLVARLSKQKKAE
;
A
#
# COMPACT_ATOMS: atom_id res chain seq x y z
N MET A 1 -4.98 -0.82 -34.26
CA MET A 1 -3.62 -0.73 -33.68
C MET A 1 -2.95 0.53 -34.19
N HIS A 2 -3.28 1.65 -33.53
CA HIS A 2 -2.73 2.98 -33.78
C HIS A 2 -2.10 3.48 -32.47
N ASP A 3 -0.91 4.05 -32.62
CA ASP A 3 -0.14 4.93 -31.73
C ASP A 3 0.37 4.46 -30.35
N TYR A 4 1.65 4.08 -30.36
CA TYR A 4 2.60 4.25 -29.24
C TYR A 4 3.93 4.75 -29.84
N ALA A 5 3.95 5.99 -30.35
CA ALA A 5 5.15 6.57 -30.96
C ALA A 5 5.28 8.08 -30.67
N HIS A 6 5.12 8.49 -29.42
CA HIS A 6 5.53 9.81 -28.95
C HIS A 6 6.07 9.70 -27.53
N ASN A 7 7.37 9.44 -27.37
CA ASN A 7 8.18 9.90 -26.22
C ASN A 7 9.69 9.56 -26.33
N LEU A 8 10.28 9.64 -27.53
CA LEU A 8 11.74 9.46 -27.73
C LEU A 8 12.46 10.73 -28.21
N GLN A 9 11.97 11.91 -27.84
CA GLN A 9 12.64 13.20 -28.12
C GLN A 9 12.98 14.05 -26.88
N ALA A 10 12.79 13.56 -25.66
CA ALA A 10 13.03 14.32 -24.43
C ALA A 10 14.38 14.01 -23.73
N TRP A 11 15.40 13.55 -24.45
CA TRP A 11 16.72 13.25 -23.87
C TRP A 11 17.88 13.75 -24.76
N ARG A 12 17.78 14.99 -25.25
CA ARG A 12 18.83 15.61 -26.09
C ARG A 12 19.21 17.06 -25.77
N GLY A 13 18.89 17.60 -24.60
CA GLY A 13 19.27 18.98 -24.29
C GLY A 13 19.28 19.32 -22.81
N SER A 14 20.27 18.84 -22.06
CA SER A 14 20.57 19.36 -20.71
C SER A 14 21.93 18.86 -20.19
N LEU A 15 23.01 19.03 -20.95
CA LEU A 15 24.38 18.90 -20.40
C LEU A 15 25.31 19.93 -21.06
N SER A 16 25.05 21.21 -20.82
CA SER A 16 26.06 22.27 -20.88
C SER A 16 26.23 22.83 -19.47
N GLY A 17 27.10 22.21 -18.69
CA GLY A 17 27.37 22.62 -17.31
C GLY A 17 28.58 21.86 -16.81
N SER A 18 29.72 22.55 -16.78
CA SER A 18 31.03 22.07 -16.33
C SER A 18 30.98 21.49 -14.92
N GLY A 19 31.19 20.19 -14.79
CA GLY A 19 31.42 19.51 -13.51
C GLY A 19 32.08 18.16 -13.76
N ARG A 20 33.35 18.03 -13.37
CA ARG A 20 34.13 16.80 -13.53
C ARG A 20 33.51 15.68 -12.69
N TYR A 21 32.99 14.65 -13.34
CA TYR A 21 32.86 13.33 -12.76
C TYR A 21 33.49 12.32 -13.72
N THR A 22 34.62 11.76 -13.29
CA THR A 22 35.24 10.59 -13.92
C THR A 22 34.35 9.37 -13.69
N VAL A 23 33.41 9.12 -14.60
CA VAL A 23 32.82 7.78 -14.74
C VAL A 23 33.74 7.01 -15.66
N GLY A 24 34.47 6.06 -15.06
CA GLY A 24 35.54 5.30 -15.69
C GLY A 24 35.07 4.42 -16.86
N LEU A 25 36.06 4.00 -17.64
CA LEU A 25 36.10 3.17 -18.86
C LEU A 25 35.19 1.93 -18.97
N GLN A 26 34.30 1.68 -18.00
CA GLN A 26 33.45 0.49 -17.94
C GLN A 26 32.19 0.61 -18.83
N ALA A 27 31.64 1.82 -18.99
CA ALA A 27 30.50 2.06 -19.87
C ALA A 27 30.85 2.01 -21.37
N SER A 28 32.13 2.11 -21.73
CA SER A 28 32.60 2.03 -23.13
C SER A 28 32.81 0.60 -23.65
N HIS A 29 32.92 -0.40 -22.77
CA HIS A 29 33.05 -1.80 -23.18
C HIS A 29 31.69 -2.46 -23.45
N GLU A 30 30.67 -2.16 -22.66
CA GLU A 30 29.32 -2.72 -22.83
C GLU A 30 28.62 -2.20 -24.09
N ALA A 31 28.84 -0.93 -24.46
CA ALA A 31 28.33 -0.38 -25.70
C ALA A 31 28.97 -1.02 -26.95
N ALA A 32 30.28 -1.35 -26.89
CA ALA A 32 30.99 -1.95 -28.02
C ALA A 32 30.53 -3.40 -28.31
N GLU A 33 30.18 -4.17 -27.28
CA GLU A 33 29.68 -5.54 -27.44
C GLU A 33 28.26 -5.62 -27.99
N ILE A 34 27.40 -4.65 -27.64
CA ILE A 34 26.04 -4.52 -28.18
C ILE A 34 26.08 -4.17 -29.68
N TRP A 35 27.02 -3.32 -30.11
CA TRP A 35 27.22 -3.00 -31.54
C TRP A 35 27.86 -4.14 -32.35
N ALA A 36 28.72 -4.96 -31.74
CA ALA A 36 29.29 -6.15 -32.38
C ALA A 36 28.24 -7.25 -32.61
N LEU A 37 27.29 -7.42 -31.68
CA LEU A 37 26.15 -8.34 -31.84
C LEU A 37 25.13 -7.85 -32.87
N ALA A 38 24.93 -6.53 -32.98
CA ALA A 38 24.06 -5.93 -33.99
C ALA A 38 24.60 -6.11 -35.43
N ARG A 39 25.93 -6.05 -35.65
CA ARG A 39 26.55 -6.29 -36.97
C ARG A 39 26.47 -7.75 -37.44
N ILE A 40 26.36 -8.72 -36.53
CA ILE A 40 26.19 -10.14 -36.87
C ILE A 40 24.73 -10.45 -37.27
N ILE A 41 23.77 -9.68 -36.79
CA ILE A 41 22.35 -9.83 -37.13
C ILE A 41 22.11 -9.42 -38.59
N ASP A 42 22.76 -8.35 -39.05
CA ASP A 42 22.54 -7.76 -40.38
C ASP A 42 23.12 -8.61 -41.55
N ALA A 43 24.17 -9.40 -41.31
CA ALA A 43 24.81 -10.22 -42.35
C ALA A 43 24.11 -11.58 -42.65
N SER A 44 23.04 -11.93 -41.93
CA SER A 44 22.35 -13.23 -42.08
C SER A 44 20.96 -13.14 -42.73
N ALA A 45 20.45 -11.92 -42.94
CA ALA A 45 19.14 -11.65 -43.51
C ALA A 45 19.04 -11.98 -45.02
N SER A 46 20.17 -12.17 -45.70
CA SER A 46 20.27 -12.46 -47.14
C SER A 46 20.53 -13.94 -47.47
N LEU A 47 20.57 -14.85 -46.49
CA LEU A 47 20.82 -16.28 -46.72
C LEU A 47 19.51 -17.11 -46.90
N PRO A 48 19.55 -18.19 -47.72
CA PRO A 48 18.40 -19.08 -47.92
C PRO A 48 17.99 -19.84 -46.63
N ILE A 49 16.69 -20.10 -46.50
CA ILE A 49 16.00 -20.57 -45.27
C ILE A 49 16.63 -21.85 -44.68
N SER A 50 17.15 -22.75 -45.50
CA SER A 50 17.80 -24.00 -45.06
C SER A 50 19.12 -23.78 -44.29
N ARG A 51 19.79 -22.65 -44.48
CA ARG A 51 21.03 -22.30 -43.75
C ARG A 51 20.80 -21.45 -42.49
N ARG A 52 19.60 -20.87 -42.31
CA ARG A 52 19.25 -20.09 -41.11
C ARG A 52 19.11 -20.95 -39.84
N ARG A 53 18.67 -22.21 -39.98
CA ARG A 53 18.51 -23.13 -38.84
C ARG A 53 19.85 -23.60 -38.24
N ARG A 54 20.92 -23.75 -39.04
CA ARG A 54 22.26 -24.09 -38.53
C ARG A 54 22.93 -22.92 -37.79
N ALA A 55 22.73 -21.68 -38.23
CA ALA A 55 23.24 -20.49 -37.55
C ALA A 55 22.57 -20.25 -36.19
N HIS A 56 21.27 -20.56 -36.06
CA HIS A 56 20.53 -20.43 -34.80
C HIS A 56 20.98 -21.45 -33.72
N LEU A 57 21.33 -22.68 -34.13
CA LEU A 57 21.79 -23.73 -33.20
C LEU A 57 23.24 -23.53 -32.71
N LEU A 58 24.12 -22.92 -33.50
CA LEU A 58 25.43 -22.44 -33.02
C LEU A 58 25.28 -21.25 -32.04
N ARG A 59 24.25 -20.42 -32.24
CA ARG A 59 23.91 -19.26 -31.38
C ARG A 59 23.61 -19.65 -29.93
N LEU A 60 22.84 -20.72 -29.74
CA LEU A 60 22.47 -21.22 -28.40
C LEU A 60 23.65 -21.87 -27.66
N ARG A 61 24.58 -22.50 -28.39
CA ARG A 61 25.78 -23.13 -27.79
C ARG A 61 26.85 -22.13 -27.35
N ILE A 62 26.98 -20.98 -28.01
CA ILE A 62 27.91 -19.92 -27.61
C ILE A 62 27.34 -19.10 -26.43
N TYR A 63 26.02 -18.89 -26.39
CA TYR A 63 25.35 -18.19 -25.30
C TYR A 63 25.41 -18.98 -23.99
N HIS A 64 25.19 -20.30 -24.02
CA HIS A 64 25.13 -21.15 -22.82
C HIS A 64 26.50 -21.52 -22.22
N ARG A 65 27.60 -21.47 -23.00
CA ARG A 65 28.95 -21.77 -22.49
C ARG A 65 29.69 -20.57 -21.88
N ARG A 66 29.16 -19.34 -21.97
CA ARG A 66 29.78 -18.15 -21.35
C ARG A 66 29.00 -17.57 -20.16
N THR A 67 27.75 -17.97 -19.93
CA THR A 67 26.99 -17.59 -18.72
C THR A 67 27.44 -18.36 -17.48
N VAL A 68 27.95 -19.58 -17.61
CA VAL A 68 28.39 -20.41 -16.47
C VAL A 68 29.81 -20.06 -15.99
N ALA A 69 30.64 -19.45 -16.85
CA ALA A 69 32.01 -19.05 -16.50
C ALA A 69 32.12 -17.61 -15.96
N PHE A 70 31.04 -16.81 -16.02
CA PHE A 70 31.04 -15.42 -15.52
C PHE A 70 30.56 -15.30 -14.06
N CYS A 71 29.92 -16.34 -13.49
CA CYS A 71 29.48 -16.35 -12.09
C CYS A 71 30.57 -16.75 -11.07
N ALA A 72 31.78 -17.16 -11.51
CA ALA A 72 32.79 -17.71 -10.59
C ALA A 72 33.99 -16.79 -10.31
N LEU A 73 34.12 -15.62 -10.94
CA LEU A 73 35.33 -14.79 -10.84
C LEU A 73 35.10 -13.27 -10.67
N ALA A 74 33.85 -12.82 -10.48
CA ALA A 74 33.55 -11.41 -10.17
C ALA A 74 32.99 -11.28 -8.75
N GLY A 75 33.83 -10.75 -7.85
CA GLY A 75 33.53 -10.06 -6.58
C GLY A 75 32.29 -10.50 -5.81
N ARG A 76 32.39 -11.00 -4.56
CA ARG A 76 32.98 -10.23 -3.43
C ARG A 76 32.80 -8.72 -3.59
N THR A 77 31.57 -8.31 -3.82
CA THR A 77 31.07 -7.01 -3.38
C THR A 77 29.85 -7.33 -2.53
N LEU A 78 29.98 -7.08 -1.22
CA LEU A 78 28.89 -7.16 -0.26
C LEU A 78 27.81 -6.15 -0.68
N PHE A 79 26.90 -6.57 -1.56
CA PHE A 79 25.56 -6.02 -1.53
C PHE A 79 24.92 -6.61 -0.28
N SER A 80 24.91 -5.81 0.77
CA SER A 80 23.95 -5.97 1.85
C SER A 80 22.56 -5.93 1.19
N HIS A 81 21.97 -7.11 0.98
CA HIS A 81 20.52 -7.22 1.04
C HIS A 81 20.14 -6.72 2.43
N GLN A 82 19.87 -5.43 2.56
CA GLN A 82 19.11 -4.93 3.70
C GLN A 82 17.69 -5.47 3.52
N GLY A 83 17.48 -6.62 4.14
CA GLY A 83 16.23 -7.16 4.60
C GLY A 83 15.01 -6.97 3.70
N GLU A 84 14.66 -8.03 2.98
CA GLU A 84 13.36 -8.65 3.26
C GLU A 84 13.41 -9.20 4.69
N GLY A 85 13.45 -8.28 5.66
CA GLY A 85 13.55 -8.61 7.06
C GLY A 85 12.17 -8.97 7.54
N LEU A 86 12.06 -10.12 8.20
CA LEU A 86 11.09 -10.39 9.28
C LEU A 86 10.36 -9.11 9.67
N VAL A 87 9.05 -9.03 9.44
CA VAL A 87 8.24 -7.93 9.97
C VAL A 87 8.58 -7.88 11.45
N ALA A 88 9.38 -6.89 11.84
CA ALA A 88 9.81 -6.78 13.20
C ALA A 88 8.52 -6.66 14.00
N ASN A 89 8.42 -7.44 15.07
CA ASN A 89 7.28 -7.56 15.98
C ASN A 89 7.09 -6.24 16.77
N THR A 90 7.00 -5.14 16.02
CA THR A 90 7.10 -3.74 16.43
C THR A 90 5.84 -3.27 17.13
N LEU A 91 4.75 -4.02 16.95
CA LEU A 91 3.47 -3.80 17.59
C LEU A 91 3.16 -4.87 18.65
N GLN A 92 4.14 -5.65 19.11
CA GLN A 92 3.92 -6.63 20.17
C GLN A 92 3.29 -5.97 21.40
N GLY A 93 2.18 -6.52 21.87
CA GLY A 93 1.43 -6.00 23.01
C GLY A 93 0.50 -4.83 22.68
N CYS A 94 0.46 -4.35 21.43
CA CYS A 94 -0.50 -3.35 21.00
C CYS A 94 -1.86 -3.97 20.77
N LYS A 95 -2.92 -3.24 21.11
CA LYS A 95 -4.31 -3.61 20.84
C LYS A 95 -4.94 -2.63 19.88
N VAL A 96 -5.53 -3.13 18.80
CA VAL A 96 -6.24 -2.32 17.80
C VAL A 96 -7.70 -2.72 17.74
N ALA A 97 -8.59 -1.74 17.84
CA ALA A 97 -10.03 -1.92 17.67
C ALA A 97 -10.41 -1.70 16.20
N VAL A 98 -11.05 -2.66 15.56
CA VAL A 98 -11.71 -2.48 14.26
C VAL A 98 -13.21 -2.36 14.50
N LEU A 99 -13.81 -1.22 14.18
CA LEU A 99 -15.24 -0.99 14.40
C LEU A 99 -15.98 -1.25 13.10
N ALA A 100 -16.84 -2.27 13.07
CA ALA A 100 -17.60 -2.63 11.89
C ALA A 100 -18.93 -3.28 12.25
N VAL A 101 -19.91 -3.15 11.36
CA VAL A 101 -21.18 -3.89 11.36
C VAL A 101 -21.33 -4.63 10.02
N ASP A 102 -22.47 -5.30 9.82
CA ASP A 102 -22.77 -5.94 8.53
C ASP A 102 -22.63 -4.96 7.35
N GLY A 103 -22.11 -5.42 6.21
CA GLY A 103 -21.97 -4.61 5.02
C GLY A 103 -20.66 -3.85 4.89
N PHE A 104 -19.61 -4.28 5.60
CA PHE A 104 -18.27 -3.70 5.50
C PHE A 104 -17.58 -4.17 4.21
N GLU A 105 -16.76 -3.31 3.61
CA GLU A 105 -15.92 -3.71 2.47
C GLU A 105 -14.84 -4.69 2.97
N GLN A 106 -14.84 -5.91 2.43
CA GLN A 106 -14.10 -7.04 3.00
C GLN A 106 -12.61 -6.78 3.02
N ALA A 107 -12.05 -6.22 1.94
CA ALA A 107 -10.63 -5.89 1.85
C ALA A 107 -10.22 -4.86 2.92
N GLU A 108 -11.09 -3.88 3.19
CA GLU A 108 -10.82 -2.77 4.10
C GLU A 108 -10.84 -3.17 5.59
N LEU A 109 -11.37 -4.36 5.93
CA LEU A 109 -11.20 -4.96 7.25
C LEU A 109 -10.07 -5.99 7.27
N VAL A 110 -10.05 -6.90 6.29
CA VAL A 110 -9.16 -8.07 6.31
C VAL A 110 -7.70 -7.65 6.11
N GLU A 111 -7.41 -6.73 5.20
CA GLU A 111 -6.02 -6.35 4.91
C GLU A 111 -5.38 -5.53 6.03
N PRO A 112 -6.02 -4.49 6.60
CA PRO A 112 -5.45 -3.81 7.76
C PRO A 112 -5.28 -4.74 8.96
N ARG A 113 -6.25 -5.62 9.22
CA ARG A 113 -6.13 -6.64 10.28
C ARG A 113 -4.92 -7.55 10.06
N ARG A 114 -4.69 -8.00 8.82
CA ARG A 114 -3.54 -8.83 8.47
C ARG A 114 -2.23 -8.08 8.71
N ALA A 115 -2.08 -6.88 8.15
CA ALA A 115 -0.85 -6.09 8.29
C ALA A 115 -0.51 -5.77 9.75
N LEU A 116 -1.52 -5.44 10.57
CA LEU A 116 -1.36 -5.20 12.00
C LEU A 116 -0.95 -6.47 12.76
N THR A 117 -1.62 -7.60 12.48
CA THR A 117 -1.31 -8.89 13.12
C THR A 117 0.09 -9.37 12.74
N GLU A 118 0.48 -9.26 11.47
CA GLU A 118 1.83 -9.61 10.99
C GLU A 118 2.92 -8.74 11.65
N ALA A 119 2.58 -7.50 12.04
CA ALA A 119 3.47 -6.61 12.79
C ALA A 119 3.45 -6.83 14.32
N GLY A 120 2.62 -7.75 14.83
CA GLY A 120 2.58 -8.13 16.24
C GLY A 120 1.38 -7.64 17.06
N ALA A 121 0.49 -6.85 16.46
CA ALA A 121 -0.66 -6.31 17.17
C ALA A 121 -1.72 -7.38 17.41
N THR A 122 -2.43 -7.26 18.53
CA THR A 122 -3.71 -7.94 18.74
C THR A 122 -4.82 -7.07 18.14
N VAL A 123 -5.61 -7.62 17.22
CA VAL A 123 -6.71 -6.88 16.57
C VAL A 123 -8.04 -7.46 17.01
N HIS A 124 -8.93 -6.63 17.54
CA HIS A 124 -10.30 -7.03 17.90
C HIS A 124 -11.32 -6.36 16.98
N VAL A 125 -12.25 -7.15 16.45
CA VAL A 125 -13.43 -6.68 15.74
C VAL A 125 -14.54 -6.39 16.74
N ILE A 126 -14.99 -5.14 16.77
CA ILE A 126 -16.01 -4.63 17.69
C ILE A 126 -17.25 -4.26 16.88
N SER A 127 -18.40 -4.80 17.27
CA SER A 127 -19.65 -4.60 16.53
C SER A 127 -20.86 -4.30 17.42
N ALA A 128 -22.01 -4.06 16.79
CA ALA A 128 -23.27 -3.79 17.47
C ALA A 128 -23.85 -5.02 18.17
N ARG A 129 -23.53 -6.22 17.68
CA ARG A 129 -24.00 -7.51 18.20
C ARG A 129 -22.89 -8.56 18.17
N ALA A 130 -22.99 -9.53 19.06
CA ALA A 130 -22.10 -10.69 19.06
C ALA A 130 -22.36 -11.62 17.86
N GLY A 131 -21.48 -12.61 17.67
CA GLY A 131 -21.57 -13.59 16.60
C GLY A 131 -20.73 -13.16 15.40
N LYS A 132 -21.32 -13.18 14.20
CA LYS A 132 -20.63 -12.87 12.95
C LYS A 132 -21.24 -11.67 12.24
N ILE A 133 -20.41 -10.87 11.60
CA ILE A 133 -20.81 -9.79 10.67
C ILE A 133 -20.43 -10.17 9.23
N GLN A 134 -21.27 -9.78 8.28
CA GLN A 134 -21.13 -10.07 6.86
C GLN A 134 -20.26 -9.03 6.15
N GLY A 135 -19.14 -9.46 5.56
CA GLY A 135 -18.34 -8.64 4.64
C GLY A 135 -18.91 -8.65 3.23
N PHE A 136 -18.59 -7.63 2.45
CA PHE A 136 -19.00 -7.46 1.05
C PHE A 136 -17.76 -7.24 0.18
N LYS A 137 -17.79 -7.75 -1.05
CA LYS A 137 -16.82 -7.44 -2.10
C LYS A 137 -17.56 -6.57 -3.11
N HIS A 138 -17.48 -5.25 -2.94
CA HIS A 138 -18.38 -4.31 -3.60
C HIS A 138 -19.85 -4.61 -3.26
N GLU A 139 -20.63 -5.13 -4.22
CA GLU A 139 -22.06 -5.42 -4.05
C GLU A 139 -22.34 -6.87 -3.65
N ASP A 140 -21.36 -7.76 -3.82
CA ASP A 140 -21.52 -9.19 -3.55
C ASP A 140 -21.18 -9.54 -2.11
N LYS A 141 -21.90 -10.53 -1.55
CA LYS A 141 -21.54 -11.08 -0.23
C LYS A 141 -20.16 -11.71 -0.27
N GLY A 142 -19.32 -11.26 0.64
CA GLY A 142 -18.01 -11.83 0.93
C GLY A 142 -18.07 -12.85 2.07
N ASP A 143 -16.96 -12.97 2.79
CA ASP A 143 -16.85 -13.82 3.97
C ASP A 143 -17.40 -13.12 5.21
N THR A 144 -17.83 -13.91 6.19
CA THR A 144 -18.19 -13.41 7.53
C THR A 144 -16.99 -13.33 8.45
N VAL A 145 -16.98 -12.37 9.37
CA VAL A 145 -15.95 -12.22 10.40
C VAL A 145 -16.58 -12.33 11.79
N ASP A 146 -15.91 -13.05 12.69
CA ASP A 146 -16.32 -13.17 14.10
C ASP A 146 -16.11 -11.84 14.84
N VAL A 147 -17.06 -11.51 15.70
CA VAL A 147 -17.04 -10.33 16.57
C VAL A 147 -16.41 -10.72 17.90
N ASP A 148 -15.32 -10.06 18.27
CA ASP A 148 -14.60 -10.31 19.52
C ASP A 148 -15.33 -9.72 20.73
N THR A 149 -15.93 -8.53 20.58
CA THR A 149 -16.72 -7.88 21.63
C THR A 149 -17.71 -6.89 21.03
N THR A 150 -18.68 -6.44 21.82
CA THR A 150 -19.73 -5.50 21.39
C THR A 150 -19.43 -4.07 21.85
N PHE A 151 -19.99 -3.07 21.15
CA PHE A 151 -19.72 -1.65 21.47
C PHE A 151 -20.10 -1.26 22.90
N ASP A 152 -21.10 -1.90 23.50
CA ASP A 152 -21.53 -1.69 24.89
C ASP A 152 -20.58 -2.30 25.93
N LYS A 153 -19.72 -3.24 25.53
CA LYS A 153 -18.77 -3.94 26.41
C LYS A 153 -17.32 -3.48 26.24
N ALA A 154 -16.98 -3.00 25.05
CA ALA A 154 -15.62 -2.57 24.74
C ALA A 154 -15.28 -1.26 25.44
N THR A 155 -14.09 -1.17 26.03
CA THR A 155 -13.60 0.09 26.62
C THR A 155 -12.54 0.72 25.71
N PRO A 156 -12.75 1.94 25.17
CA PRO A 156 -11.81 2.60 24.25
C PRO A 156 -10.38 2.72 24.77
N ARG A 157 -10.21 2.88 26.09
CA ARG A 157 -8.90 3.03 26.74
C ARG A 157 -8.02 1.79 26.65
N ASP A 158 -8.62 0.62 26.41
CA ASP A 158 -7.91 -0.66 26.37
C ASP A 158 -7.20 -0.88 25.01
N TYR A 159 -7.36 0.07 24.08
CA TYR A 159 -6.82 0.03 22.73
C TYR A 159 -5.81 1.17 22.50
N ASP A 160 -4.82 0.89 21.67
CA ASP A 160 -3.80 1.84 21.23
C ASP A 160 -4.21 2.56 19.94
N ALA A 161 -5.03 1.92 19.11
CA ALA A 161 -5.54 2.48 17.86
C ALA A 161 -6.94 1.97 17.50
N VAL A 162 -7.57 2.70 16.59
CA VAL A 162 -8.90 2.41 16.03
C VAL A 162 -8.81 2.36 14.51
N VAL A 163 -9.41 1.35 13.88
CA VAL A 163 -9.55 1.23 12.42
C VAL A 163 -11.03 1.25 12.06
N LEU A 164 -11.38 2.11 11.10
CA LEU A 164 -12.73 2.30 10.58
C LEU A 164 -12.75 1.90 9.09
N PRO A 165 -13.10 0.65 8.77
CA PRO A 165 -13.30 0.22 7.39
C PRO A 165 -14.53 0.92 6.78
N GLY A 166 -14.57 1.03 5.47
CA GLY A 166 -15.71 1.51 4.71
C GLY A 166 -16.71 0.41 4.39
N GLY A 167 -17.20 0.41 3.16
CA GLY A 167 -18.46 -0.24 2.76
C GLY A 167 -19.65 0.67 3.10
N VAL A 168 -20.47 0.97 2.09
CA VAL A 168 -21.58 1.93 2.20
C VAL A 168 -22.56 1.50 3.29
N VAL A 169 -22.97 0.23 3.28
CA VAL A 169 -23.94 -0.34 4.22
C VAL A 169 -23.40 -0.31 5.65
N ASN A 170 -22.15 -0.74 5.86
CA ASN A 170 -21.51 -0.65 7.17
C ASN A 170 -21.44 0.79 7.67
N SER A 171 -20.97 1.70 6.82
CA SER A 171 -20.67 3.07 7.22
C SER A 171 -21.93 3.89 7.50
N ASP A 172 -23.01 3.66 6.75
CA ASP A 172 -24.31 4.28 6.97
C ASP A 172 -25.02 3.74 8.21
N ALA A 173 -24.88 2.43 8.50
CA ALA A 173 -25.46 1.84 9.70
C ALA A 173 -24.70 2.24 10.97
N ILE A 174 -23.36 2.12 10.98
CA ILE A 174 -22.55 2.33 12.19
C ILE A 174 -22.57 3.77 12.68
N ARG A 175 -22.68 4.75 11.76
CA ARG A 175 -22.72 6.19 12.11
C ARG A 175 -23.93 6.57 12.96
N LEU A 176 -25.02 5.78 12.93
CA LEU A 176 -26.23 6.01 13.71
C LEU A 176 -26.12 5.45 15.13
N LEU A 177 -25.11 4.64 15.43
CA LEU A 177 -24.98 3.93 16.71
C LEU A 177 -24.31 4.82 17.76
N PRO A 178 -25.00 5.19 18.86
CA PRO A 178 -24.44 6.08 19.88
C PRO A 178 -23.18 5.52 20.55
N HIS A 179 -23.13 4.20 20.78
CA HIS A 179 -21.95 3.56 21.37
C HIS A 179 -20.72 3.60 20.45
N ALA A 180 -20.89 3.44 19.12
CA ALA A 180 -19.78 3.56 18.18
C ALA A 180 -19.26 5.01 18.09
N GLN A 181 -20.16 5.99 18.05
CA GLN A 181 -19.78 7.41 18.12
C GLN A 181 -19.06 7.76 19.43
N ALA A 182 -19.55 7.26 20.57
CA ALA A 182 -18.92 7.48 21.87
C ALA A 182 -17.53 6.83 21.93
N PHE A 183 -17.37 5.64 21.35
CA PHE A 183 -16.09 4.94 21.28
C PHE A 183 -15.05 5.75 20.52
N VAL A 184 -15.37 6.21 19.31
CA VAL A 184 -14.40 6.98 18.49
C VAL A 184 -14.11 8.36 19.09
N LYS A 185 -15.09 9.03 19.72
CA LYS A 185 -14.88 10.27 20.47
C LYS A 185 -13.92 10.07 21.63
N ALA A 186 -14.09 9.01 22.40
CA ALA A 186 -13.21 8.70 23.53
C ALA A 186 -11.78 8.36 23.06
N ALA A 187 -11.64 7.63 21.96
CA ALA A 187 -10.35 7.35 21.34
C ALA A 187 -9.65 8.65 20.88
N ASP A 188 -10.38 9.55 20.24
CA ASP A 188 -9.84 10.85 19.78
C ASP A 188 -9.43 11.75 20.94
N ASN A 189 -10.27 11.84 21.98
CA ASN A 189 -9.97 12.60 23.20
C ASN A 189 -8.70 12.07 23.90
N ALA A 190 -8.46 10.76 23.85
CA ALA A 190 -7.26 10.13 24.38
C ALA A 190 -6.06 10.16 23.40
N LYS A 191 -6.17 10.88 22.28
CA LYS A 191 -5.15 10.99 21.22
C LYS A 191 -4.66 9.63 20.71
N LYS A 192 -5.56 8.63 20.70
CA LYS A 192 -5.30 7.34 20.06
C LYS A 192 -5.32 7.52 18.55
N LEU A 193 -4.52 6.71 17.86
CA LEU A 193 -4.49 6.74 16.40
C LEU A 193 -5.82 6.25 15.85
N ILE A 194 -6.43 6.99 14.92
CA ILE A 194 -7.70 6.66 14.26
C ILE A 194 -7.43 6.56 12.75
N ALA A 195 -7.48 5.35 12.22
CA ALA A 195 -7.24 5.05 10.82
C ALA A 195 -8.56 4.76 10.11
N VAL A 196 -8.87 5.51 9.06
CA VAL A 196 -10.18 5.53 8.40
C VAL A 196 -9.99 5.34 6.91
N ILE A 197 -10.81 4.51 6.27
CA ILE A 197 -10.72 4.31 4.83
C ILE A 197 -12.11 4.38 4.19
N CYS A 198 -12.16 4.94 2.97
CA CYS A 198 -13.34 4.91 2.11
C CYS A 198 -14.55 5.59 2.75
N HIS A 199 -15.66 4.87 2.92
CA HIS A 199 -16.88 5.37 3.56
C HIS A 199 -16.81 5.40 5.09
N GLY A 200 -15.77 4.81 5.69
CA GLY A 200 -15.59 4.76 7.14
C GLY A 200 -15.56 6.16 7.78
N ALA A 201 -15.29 7.20 6.97
CA ALA A 201 -15.31 8.60 7.38
C ALA A 201 -16.69 9.13 7.81
N TRP A 202 -17.79 8.47 7.48
CA TRP A 202 -19.12 8.89 7.96
C TRP A 202 -19.28 8.79 9.48
N LEU A 203 -18.61 7.84 10.14
CA LEU A 203 -18.62 7.74 11.60
C LEU A 203 -17.96 8.97 12.25
N PRO A 204 -16.72 9.37 11.92
CA PRO A 204 -16.13 10.59 12.47
C PRO A 204 -16.84 11.88 12.02
N VAL A 205 -17.45 11.93 10.82
CA VAL A 205 -18.37 13.02 10.43
C VAL A 205 -19.49 13.15 11.46
N SER A 206 -20.22 12.05 11.71
CA SER A 206 -21.39 12.05 12.59
C SER A 206 -21.02 12.21 14.07
N ALA A 207 -19.82 11.80 14.44
CA ALA A 207 -19.23 12.05 15.74
C ALA A 207 -18.69 13.49 15.90
N GLY A 208 -18.71 14.33 14.86
CA GLY A 208 -18.26 15.72 14.93
C GLY A 208 -16.75 15.87 15.10
N LEU A 209 -15.96 14.91 14.62
CA LEU A 209 -14.51 14.85 14.83
C LEU A 209 -13.67 15.52 13.74
N LEU A 210 -14.30 15.97 12.64
CA LEU A 210 -13.57 16.45 11.47
C LEU A 210 -13.35 17.97 11.41
N LYS A 211 -13.91 18.74 12.35
CA LYS A 211 -13.79 20.20 12.33
C LYS A 211 -12.32 20.63 12.39
N GLY A 212 -11.88 21.38 11.37
CA GLY A 212 -10.52 21.90 11.26
C GLY A 212 -9.48 20.87 10.80
N ARG A 213 -9.87 19.62 10.52
CA ARG A 213 -8.95 18.58 10.05
C ARG A 213 -8.91 18.50 8.53
N THR A 214 -7.75 18.19 7.98
CA THR A 214 -7.57 17.79 6.58
C THR A 214 -7.63 16.27 6.48
N VAL A 215 -8.54 15.76 5.66
CA VAL A 215 -8.77 14.32 5.50
C VAL A 215 -9.03 13.97 4.04
N THR A 216 -8.95 12.69 3.73
CA THR A 216 -9.46 12.11 2.49
C THR A 216 -10.49 11.01 2.81
N SER A 217 -11.21 10.53 1.79
CA SER A 217 -12.25 9.52 1.93
C SER A 217 -12.65 8.99 0.56
N TRP A 218 -13.62 8.08 0.50
CA TRP A 218 -14.31 7.85 -0.75
C TRP A 218 -14.89 9.17 -1.30
N PRO A 219 -14.80 9.47 -2.61
CA PRO A 219 -15.06 10.81 -3.12
C PRO A 219 -16.49 11.34 -2.90
N SER A 220 -17.49 10.48 -2.70
CA SER A 220 -18.86 10.94 -2.44
C SER A 220 -19.05 11.60 -1.07
N LEU A 221 -18.12 11.38 -0.12
CA LEU A 221 -18.16 11.97 1.23
C LEU A 221 -17.56 13.39 1.29
N GLN A 222 -17.12 13.93 0.16
CA GLN A 222 -16.55 15.26 0.05
C GLN A 222 -17.40 16.35 0.71
N ASP A 223 -18.69 16.34 0.40
CA ASP A 223 -19.62 17.36 0.90
C ASP A 223 -19.97 17.13 2.37
N ASP A 224 -20.14 15.86 2.80
CA ASP A 224 -20.29 15.52 4.22
C ASP A 224 -19.13 16.08 5.06
N ILE A 225 -17.90 15.90 4.58
CA ILE A 225 -16.68 16.32 5.29
C ILE A 225 -16.57 17.83 5.34
N ARG A 226 -16.80 18.52 4.21
CA ARG A 226 -16.81 19.99 4.16
C ARG A 226 -17.90 20.57 5.06
N ASN A 227 -19.10 20.00 5.05
CA ASN A 227 -20.21 20.43 5.91
C ASN A 227 -19.93 20.17 7.40
N ALA A 228 -19.14 19.15 7.74
CA ALA A 228 -18.65 18.91 9.09
C ALA A 228 -17.48 19.84 9.51
N GLY A 229 -17.07 20.76 8.63
CA GLY A 229 -15.99 21.72 8.87
C GLY A 229 -14.58 21.16 8.65
N GLY A 230 -14.45 20.02 7.97
CA GLY A 230 -13.16 19.46 7.54
C GLY A 230 -12.75 19.93 6.14
N THR A 231 -11.45 19.82 5.85
CA THR A 231 -10.86 20.04 4.53
C THR A 231 -10.70 18.69 3.83
N TRP A 232 -11.49 18.44 2.79
CA TRP A 232 -11.31 17.23 1.99
C TRP A 232 -10.26 17.43 0.88
N VAL A 233 -9.33 16.49 0.73
CA VAL A 233 -8.35 16.45 -0.36
C VAL A 233 -8.34 15.09 -1.04
N ASP A 234 -8.08 15.07 -2.35
CA ASP A 234 -7.93 13.82 -3.12
C ASP A 234 -6.48 13.32 -3.07
N GLN A 235 -6.13 12.60 -2.00
CA GLN A 235 -4.80 12.02 -1.81
C GLN A 235 -4.92 10.57 -1.36
N GLU A 236 -3.93 9.74 -1.73
CA GLU A 236 -3.92 8.30 -1.39
C GLU A 236 -3.98 8.06 0.13
N VAL A 237 -3.19 8.82 0.89
CA VAL A 237 -3.19 8.80 2.35
C VAL A 237 -3.01 10.22 2.86
N VAL A 238 -3.80 10.62 3.85
CA VAL A 238 -3.66 11.89 4.56
C VAL A 238 -3.45 11.60 6.04
N GLU A 239 -2.42 12.21 6.62
CA GLU A 239 -2.15 12.19 8.06
C GLU A 239 -2.40 13.58 8.64
N ASP A 240 -3.28 13.68 9.64
CA ASP A 240 -3.54 14.93 10.37
C ASP A 240 -3.75 14.65 11.87
N ASP A 241 -2.85 15.15 12.71
CA ASP A 241 -2.74 14.84 14.14
C ASP A 241 -2.71 13.32 14.38
N ASN A 242 -3.76 12.78 14.98
CA ASN A 242 -3.97 11.36 15.27
C ASN A 242 -4.84 10.64 14.23
N PHE A 243 -5.19 11.28 13.11
CA PHE A 243 -5.96 10.66 12.02
C PHE A 243 -5.05 10.20 10.88
N ILE A 244 -5.33 9.01 10.36
CA ILE A 244 -4.84 8.51 9.07
C ILE A 244 -6.07 8.24 8.22
N THR A 245 -6.18 8.86 7.06
CA THR A 245 -7.35 8.67 6.18
C THR A 245 -6.94 8.26 4.78
N SER A 246 -7.76 7.45 4.10
CA SER A 246 -7.48 6.92 2.75
C SER A 246 -8.78 6.69 1.96
N ARG A 247 -8.73 6.59 0.63
CA ARG A 247 -9.93 6.76 -0.21
C ARG A 247 -10.65 5.47 -0.56
N LYS A 248 -9.93 4.38 -0.82
CA LYS A 248 -10.48 3.20 -1.49
C LYS A 248 -9.55 1.97 -1.35
N PRO A 249 -10.00 0.76 -1.71
CA PRO A 249 -9.18 -0.44 -1.61
C PRO A 249 -7.81 -0.36 -2.31
N ASP A 250 -7.72 0.34 -3.45
CA ASP A 250 -6.44 0.53 -4.16
C ASP A 250 -5.36 1.19 -3.30
N ASP A 251 -5.77 1.99 -2.31
CA ASP A 251 -4.86 2.74 -1.43
C ASP A 251 -4.44 1.90 -0.19
N LEU A 252 -4.96 0.67 0.00
CA LEU A 252 -4.67 -0.21 1.14
C LEU A 252 -3.17 -0.46 1.38
N PRO A 253 -2.32 -0.67 0.35
CA PRO A 253 -0.87 -0.84 0.57
C PRO A 253 -0.23 0.36 1.27
N SER A 254 -0.65 1.58 0.91
CA SER A 254 -0.14 2.81 1.53
C SER A 254 -0.79 3.08 2.87
N PHE A 255 -2.10 2.87 2.99
CA PHE A 255 -2.83 2.97 4.27
C PHE A 255 -2.24 2.05 5.33
N ASN A 256 -2.04 0.77 5.02
CA ASN A 256 -1.50 -0.24 5.95
C ASN A 256 -0.07 0.08 6.37
N ARG A 257 0.79 0.47 5.42
CA ARG A 257 2.18 0.87 5.69
C ARG A 257 2.23 2.07 6.63
N THR A 258 1.43 3.11 6.37
CA THR A 258 1.38 4.32 7.19
C THR A 258 0.84 4.01 8.59
N LEU A 259 -0.24 3.22 8.69
CA LEU A 259 -0.82 2.78 9.96
C LEU A 259 0.21 2.04 10.84
N VAL A 260 0.85 1.00 10.31
CA VAL A 260 1.86 0.24 11.05
C VAL A 260 3.03 1.15 11.44
N ALA A 261 3.55 1.96 10.53
CA ALA A 261 4.67 2.86 10.81
C ALA A 261 4.35 3.88 11.91
N ARG A 262 3.17 4.51 11.85
CA ARG A 262 2.74 5.51 12.85
C ARG A 262 2.50 4.90 14.21
N LEU A 263 1.84 3.75 14.27
CA LEU A 263 1.60 3.06 15.54
C LEU A 263 2.92 2.58 16.16
N SER A 264 3.82 2.01 15.36
CA SER A 264 5.15 1.60 15.84
C SER A 264 5.99 2.77 16.36
N LYS A 265 5.83 3.97 15.77
CA LYS A 265 6.49 5.19 16.27
C LYS A 265 5.90 5.65 17.60
N GLN A 266 4.58 5.60 17.76
CA GLN A 266 3.89 5.98 19.00
C GLN A 266 4.32 5.08 20.16
N LYS A 267 4.39 3.76 19.94
CA LYS A 267 4.82 2.79 20.98
C LYS A 267 6.27 2.91 21.40
N LYS A 268 7.14 3.43 20.54
CA LYS A 268 8.55 3.70 20.89
C LYS A 268 8.73 4.99 21.70
N ALA A 269 7.72 5.86 21.70
CA ALA A 269 7.75 7.12 22.42
C ALA A 269 7.13 7.03 23.83
N GLU A 270 6.39 5.95 24.11
CA GLU A 270 5.86 5.58 25.44
C GLU A 270 6.93 4.86 26.28
#